data_AF-A0A9D1EGS7-F1
#
_entry.id   AF-A0A9D1EGS7-F1
#
_cell.length_a   1.000
_cell.length_b   1.000
_cell.length_c   1.000
_cell.angle_alpha   90.00
_cell.angle_beta   90.00
_cell.angle_gamma   90.00
#
_symmetry.space_group_name_H-M   'P 1'
#
loop_
_entity.id
_entity.type
_entity.pdbx_description
1 polymer ?
#
loop_
_entity_poly.entity_id
_entity_poly.type
_entity_poly.pdbx_seq_one_letter_code
_entity_poly.pdbx_strand_id
1 'polypeptide(L)'
;MNVRLKFPLYCFSFFILITFFLSLKFSVYAEEPAQTLETQITISDGQDASVLKDQYVSSKLTLTPGTQITIESSSKIGSIYLIWDIPVPGWTLQADGKTSTHGKNGFLHEYVVLDRPFESITMQIPESGAVLCDITVLSPGTPPSNIQIWEPPLEKADLLLLSTHADDEHLFFGGTMPYYAGEKGLGVQLIYFCSHTANEPYREHEKLNGMWLEGVKNYPITGTFPDEYSMDLETALTQYNYDEAVQFIVTQLRRFQPLVVLGQDLNGEYGHGAHRLTAKALTDAVQLSNQPDYDPKTVEQYGLWDVPKTYLHLYPENRIHMNWNIPLERFGGQTALQMAQAGYLTHESQQWCWFYVSDSYEYSCAEFGLFRSLVGPDVIGGDFMENLVPYDQQETTTAAQATTEQTTEEKTTKKRTTEEQIIEKSHSKTSFITETATSKTKMASFDLSSINIGVLIAGIAIIIIGFILIIVCKQKR
;
A
#
# COMPACT_ATOMS: atom_id res chain seq x y z
N MET A 1 -15.11 -1.62 -73.44
CA MET A 1 -16.03 -1.71 -72.27
C MET A 1 -15.38 -1.00 -71.11
N ASN A 2 -15.92 0.17 -70.73
CA ASN A 2 -15.49 0.97 -69.58
C ASN A 2 -16.01 0.34 -68.29
N VAL A 3 -15.11 -0.08 -67.38
CA VAL A 3 -15.48 -0.42 -66.00
C VAL A 3 -14.90 0.65 -65.09
N ARG A 4 -15.75 1.62 -64.72
CA ARG A 4 -15.48 2.59 -63.67
C ARG A 4 -15.44 1.85 -62.33
N LEU A 5 -14.27 1.78 -61.71
CA LEU A 5 -14.15 1.41 -60.30
C LEU A 5 -14.85 2.49 -59.46
N LYS A 6 -16.05 2.21 -58.95
CA LYS A 6 -16.69 3.04 -57.93
C LYS A 6 -16.08 2.65 -56.58
N PHE A 7 -15.17 3.47 -56.07
CA PHE A 7 -14.77 3.40 -54.65
C PHE A 7 -15.99 3.78 -53.80
N PRO A 8 -16.49 2.91 -52.91
CA PRO A 8 -17.59 3.27 -52.02
C PRO A 8 -17.12 4.32 -51.01
N LEU A 9 -17.88 5.40 -50.89
CA LEU A 9 -17.64 6.58 -50.03
C LEU A 9 -17.39 6.21 -48.55
N TYR A 10 -17.78 5.01 -48.12
CA TYR A 10 -17.60 4.48 -46.78
C TYR A 10 -16.14 4.11 -46.43
N CYS A 11 -15.29 3.80 -47.41
CA CYS A 11 -13.87 3.51 -47.16
C CYS A 11 -13.08 4.78 -46.79
N PHE A 12 -13.53 5.96 -47.22
CA PHE A 12 -12.87 7.23 -46.92
C PHE A 12 -13.13 7.69 -45.48
N SER A 13 -14.36 7.52 -44.99
CA SER A 13 -14.72 7.81 -43.60
C SER A 13 -14.05 6.86 -42.60
N PHE A 14 -13.85 5.59 -42.98
CA PHE A 14 -13.17 4.60 -42.15
C PHE A 14 -11.65 4.89 -42.04
N PHE A 15 -11.03 5.37 -43.12
CA PHE A 15 -9.62 5.78 -43.09
C PHE A 15 -9.38 7.03 -42.24
N ILE A 16 -10.30 8.01 -42.31
CA ILE A 16 -10.22 9.24 -41.48
C ILE A 16 -10.36 8.91 -39.99
N LEU A 17 -11.27 8.00 -39.61
CA LEU A 17 -11.46 7.61 -38.21
C LEU A 17 -10.25 6.86 -37.63
N ILE A 18 -9.62 5.99 -38.42
CA ILE A 18 -8.39 5.28 -38.04
C ILE A 18 -7.20 6.25 -37.95
N THR A 19 -7.07 7.21 -38.87
CA THR A 19 -6.03 8.26 -38.73
C THR A 19 -6.31 9.21 -37.56
N PHE A 20 -7.57 9.44 -37.19
CA PHE A 20 -7.92 10.24 -36.02
C PHE A 20 -7.50 9.53 -34.71
N PHE A 21 -7.78 8.22 -34.59
CA PHE A 21 -7.32 7.43 -33.44
C PHE A 21 -5.81 7.14 -33.44
N LEU A 22 -5.13 7.05 -34.59
CA LEU A 22 -3.66 7.00 -34.65
C LEU A 22 -2.98 8.38 -34.46
N SER A 23 -3.73 9.48 -34.60
CA SER A 23 -3.23 10.85 -34.33
C SER A 23 -3.46 11.29 -32.88
N LEU A 24 -4.30 10.58 -32.13
CA LEU A 24 -4.33 10.63 -30.67
C LEU A 24 -3.06 9.94 -30.16
N LYS A 25 -1.93 10.63 -30.29
CA LYS A 25 -0.83 10.45 -29.35
C LYS A 25 -1.42 10.81 -27.99
N PHE A 26 -1.82 9.80 -27.23
CA PHE A 26 -1.69 9.91 -25.79
C PHE A 26 -0.19 10.03 -25.55
N SER A 27 0.33 11.26 -25.65
CA SER A 27 1.53 11.60 -24.92
C SER A 27 1.11 11.46 -23.47
N VAL A 28 1.37 10.27 -22.91
CA VAL A 28 1.74 10.20 -21.50
C VAL A 28 3.00 11.05 -21.44
N TYR A 29 2.83 12.36 -21.24
CA TYR A 29 3.94 13.20 -20.82
C TYR A 29 4.29 12.64 -19.45
N ALA A 30 5.35 11.83 -19.39
CA ALA A 30 6.06 11.66 -18.14
C ALA A 30 6.37 13.09 -17.69
N GLU A 31 5.82 13.50 -16.54
CA GLU A 31 6.20 14.78 -15.96
C GLU A 31 7.73 14.78 -15.83
N GLU A 32 8.37 15.88 -16.23
CA GLU A 32 9.81 16.04 -16.07
C GLU A 32 10.18 15.77 -14.59
N PRO A 33 11.32 15.11 -14.32
CA PRO A 33 11.74 14.87 -12.95
C PRO A 33 11.96 16.21 -12.23
N ALA A 34 11.42 16.31 -11.02
CA ALA A 34 11.63 17.46 -10.17
C ALA A 34 13.11 17.58 -9.77
N GLN A 35 13.62 18.81 -9.75
CA GLN A 35 14.98 19.12 -9.35
C GLN A 35 15.00 19.77 -7.97
N THR A 36 16.01 19.44 -7.16
CA THR A 36 16.29 20.17 -5.91
C THR A 36 16.66 21.61 -6.23
N LEU A 37 15.97 22.54 -5.59
CA LEU A 37 16.14 23.97 -5.78
C LEU A 37 17.08 24.54 -4.73
N GLU A 38 18.01 25.37 -5.20
CA GLU A 38 18.71 26.31 -4.32
C GLU A 38 17.72 27.38 -3.83
N THR A 39 17.61 27.51 -2.51
CA THR A 39 16.62 28.39 -1.87
C THR A 39 17.23 29.22 -0.74
N GLN A 40 16.65 30.40 -0.54
CA GLN A 40 16.86 31.19 0.65
C GLN A 40 15.79 30.80 1.68
N ILE A 41 16.23 30.29 2.82
CA ILE A 41 15.36 29.96 3.95
C ILE A 41 15.64 30.97 5.06
N THR A 42 14.58 31.60 5.59
CA THR A 42 14.65 32.56 6.70
C THR A 42 13.69 32.13 7.79
N ILE A 43 14.17 32.15 9.04
CA ILE A 43 13.38 31.78 10.22
C ILE A 43 13.10 33.05 11.03
N SER A 44 11.83 33.28 11.38
CA SER A 44 11.38 34.55 11.98
C SER A 44 12.02 34.89 13.33
N ASP A 45 12.54 33.89 14.04
CA ASP A 45 13.23 34.06 15.33
C ASP A 45 14.75 34.27 15.18
N GLY A 46 15.26 34.26 13.93
CA GLY A 46 16.66 34.51 13.61
C GLY A 46 17.59 33.30 13.74
N GLN A 47 17.07 32.09 13.96
CA GLN A 47 17.88 30.86 13.94
C GLN A 47 18.55 30.65 12.57
N ASP A 48 19.72 29.99 12.57
CA ASP A 48 20.48 29.72 11.35
C ASP A 48 19.82 28.60 10.53
N ALA A 49 19.25 28.98 9.39
CA ALA A 49 18.58 28.05 8.48
C ALA A 49 19.54 27.14 7.69
N SER A 50 20.86 27.29 7.83
CA SER A 50 21.84 26.39 7.20
C SER A 50 21.69 24.95 7.67
N VAL A 51 21.27 24.75 8.93
CA VAL A 51 20.95 23.45 9.54
C VAL A 51 19.89 22.68 8.76
N LEU A 52 18.89 23.37 8.21
CA LEU A 52 17.77 22.74 7.50
C LEU A 52 18.09 22.34 6.05
N LYS A 53 19.36 22.37 5.65
CA LYS A 53 19.79 22.12 4.26
C LYS A 53 21.02 21.22 4.17
N ASP A 54 21.49 20.70 5.30
CA ASP A 54 22.71 19.91 5.35
C ASP A 54 22.47 18.40 5.14
N GLN A 55 21.20 17.98 5.03
CA GLN A 55 20.76 16.59 4.81
C GLN A 55 21.11 15.62 5.94
N TYR A 56 21.45 16.11 7.13
CA TYR A 56 21.70 15.27 8.30
C TYR A 56 20.50 15.30 9.25
N VAL A 57 20.08 14.11 9.72
CA VAL A 57 18.99 14.02 10.72
C VAL A 57 19.46 14.36 12.14
N SER A 58 20.78 14.42 12.37
CA SER A 58 21.40 14.73 13.66
C SER A 58 21.54 16.25 13.91
N SER A 59 21.55 17.05 12.86
CA SER A 59 21.45 18.51 12.90
C SER A 59 19.96 18.90 12.87
N LYS A 60 19.53 19.70 13.85
CA LYS A 60 18.10 20.00 14.02
C LYS A 60 17.85 21.34 14.68
N LEU A 61 16.70 21.92 14.38
CA LEU A 61 16.20 23.15 14.99
C LEU A 61 14.97 22.87 15.84
N THR A 62 15.00 23.33 17.09
CA THR A 62 13.82 23.40 17.95
C THR A 62 13.12 24.73 17.68
N LEU A 63 11.90 24.65 17.18
CA LEU A 63 11.11 25.78 16.71
C LEU A 63 10.00 26.08 17.72
N THR A 64 9.95 27.33 18.17
CA THR A 64 8.95 27.76 19.16
C THR A 64 7.58 28.00 18.50
N PRO A 65 6.48 27.95 19.27
CA PRO A 65 5.13 28.25 18.78
C PRO A 65 5.05 29.54 17.94
N GLY A 66 4.41 29.46 16.78
CA GLY A 66 4.21 30.62 15.89
C GLY A 66 5.45 31.05 15.09
N THR A 67 6.57 30.33 15.20
CA THR A 67 7.73 30.55 14.34
C THR A 67 7.34 30.39 12.87
N GLN A 68 7.82 31.30 12.02
CA GLN A 68 7.61 31.26 10.57
C GLN A 68 8.91 30.90 9.87
N ILE A 69 8.84 29.91 8.97
CA ILE A 69 9.92 29.57 8.05
C ILE A 69 9.50 30.01 6.65
N THR A 70 10.17 31.02 6.13
CA THR A 70 9.93 31.52 4.76
C THR A 70 10.99 30.94 3.83
N ILE A 71 10.52 30.33 2.73
CA ILE A 71 11.34 29.70 1.70
C ILE A 71 11.12 30.49 0.41
N GLU A 72 12.20 31.03 -0.15
CA GLU A 72 12.20 31.79 -1.39
C GLU A 72 13.12 31.16 -2.42
N SER A 73 12.68 31.11 -3.68
CA SER A 73 13.47 30.61 -4.79
C SER A 73 13.29 31.48 -6.03
N SER A 74 14.36 31.60 -6.82
CA SER A 74 14.32 32.21 -8.16
C SER A 74 13.60 31.32 -9.18
N SER A 75 13.49 30.02 -8.89
CA SER A 75 12.72 29.05 -9.67
C SER A 75 11.39 28.76 -8.99
N LYS A 76 10.42 28.25 -9.74
CA LYS A 76 9.14 27.87 -9.15
C LYS A 76 9.30 26.64 -8.26
N ILE A 77 8.82 26.73 -7.02
CA ILE A 77 8.69 25.66 -6.04
C ILE A 77 7.43 24.87 -6.37
N GLY A 78 7.55 23.56 -6.60
CA GLY A 78 6.42 22.66 -6.83
C GLY A 78 6.05 21.84 -5.60
N SER A 79 7.03 21.50 -4.77
CA SER A 79 6.83 20.70 -3.57
C SER A 79 7.96 20.91 -2.55
N ILE A 80 7.70 20.52 -1.32
CA ILE A 80 8.70 20.45 -0.25
C ILE A 80 8.70 19.07 0.39
N TYR A 81 9.87 18.64 0.83
CA TYR A 81 10.08 17.43 1.61
C TYR A 81 10.71 17.82 2.94
N LEU A 82 10.09 17.40 4.03
CA LEU A 82 10.42 17.79 5.39
C LEU A 82 10.84 16.55 6.18
N ILE A 83 11.90 16.69 6.98
CA ILE A 83 12.31 15.67 7.94
C ILE A 83 12.14 16.23 9.35
N TRP A 84 11.15 15.76 10.08
CA TRP A 84 10.86 16.08 11.48
C TRP A 84 11.56 15.10 12.43
N ASP A 85 12.18 15.58 13.49
CA ASP A 85 12.82 14.72 14.52
C ASP A 85 11.79 14.02 15.40
N ILE A 86 10.62 14.64 15.58
CA ILE A 86 9.48 14.10 16.31
C ILE A 86 8.18 14.33 15.54
N PRO A 87 7.15 13.48 15.71
CA PRO A 87 5.87 13.68 15.04
C PRO A 87 5.26 15.05 15.36
N VAL A 88 4.85 15.77 14.33
CA VAL A 88 4.12 17.03 14.46
C VAL A 88 2.61 16.78 14.39
N PRO A 89 1.78 17.44 15.23
CA PRO A 89 0.32 17.25 15.23
C PRO A 89 -0.39 17.95 14.05
N GLY A 90 0.38 18.60 13.19
CA GLY A 90 -0.07 19.38 12.04
C GLY A 90 0.58 20.76 12.02
N TRP A 91 0.74 21.32 10.82
CA TRP A 91 1.33 22.65 10.60
C TRP A 91 0.64 23.31 9.40
N THR A 92 0.90 24.60 9.17
CA THR A 92 0.25 25.31 8.05
C THR A 92 1.24 25.92 7.09
N LEU A 93 0.87 25.95 5.81
CA LEU A 93 1.62 26.58 4.73
C LEU A 93 0.81 27.73 4.16
N GLN A 94 1.42 28.90 4.10
CA GLN A 94 0.88 30.09 3.48
C GLN A 94 1.58 30.35 2.14
N ALA A 95 0.79 30.54 1.08
CA ALA A 95 1.27 30.91 -0.25
C ALA A 95 0.22 31.78 -0.96
N ASP A 96 0.64 32.90 -1.55
CA ASP A 96 -0.24 33.87 -2.23
C ASP A 96 -1.50 34.25 -1.40
N GLY A 97 -1.30 34.51 -0.11
CA GLY A 97 -2.37 34.90 0.82
C GLY A 97 -3.35 33.78 1.21
N LYS A 98 -3.16 32.54 0.72
CA LYS A 98 -3.95 31.37 1.11
C LYS A 98 -3.20 30.51 2.11
N THR A 99 -3.93 29.84 2.98
CA THR A 99 -3.40 28.91 3.99
C THR A 99 -3.89 27.49 3.72
N SER A 100 -2.99 26.52 3.83
CA SER A 100 -3.28 25.08 3.77
C SER A 100 -2.72 24.37 5.00
N THR A 101 -3.26 23.21 5.37
CA THR A 101 -2.87 22.44 6.58
C THR A 101 -2.30 21.09 6.18
N HIS A 102 -1.14 20.77 6.76
CA HIS A 102 -0.35 19.55 6.51
C HIS A 102 0.03 18.89 7.85
N GLY A 103 0.80 17.80 7.83
CA GLY A 103 1.32 17.13 9.02
C GLY A 103 0.33 16.24 9.78
N LYS A 104 -0.84 15.94 9.21
CA LYS A 104 -1.93 15.26 9.95
C LYS A 104 -1.65 13.80 10.30
N ASN A 105 -0.71 13.16 9.60
CA ASN A 105 -0.39 11.75 9.80
C ASN A 105 0.74 11.52 10.82
N GLY A 106 1.44 12.58 11.25
CA GLY A 106 2.58 12.45 12.18
C GLY A 106 3.79 11.75 11.58
N PHE A 107 3.96 11.76 10.25
CA PHE A 107 5.14 11.19 9.59
C PHE A 107 6.38 12.03 9.87
N LEU A 108 7.50 11.36 10.15
CA LEU A 108 8.79 12.03 10.34
C LEU A 108 9.32 12.55 8.99
N HIS A 109 9.15 11.77 7.92
CA HIS A 109 9.49 12.17 6.56
C HIS A 109 8.20 12.53 5.83
N GLU A 110 8.02 13.81 5.47
CA GLU A 110 6.76 14.32 4.93
C GLU A 110 6.98 15.01 3.58
N TYR A 111 6.31 14.51 2.54
CA TYR A 111 6.29 15.12 1.21
C TYR A 111 4.99 15.90 0.98
N VAL A 112 5.11 17.19 0.63
CA VAL A 112 3.99 18.09 0.37
C VAL A 112 4.07 18.66 -1.04
N VAL A 113 3.11 18.30 -1.88
CA VAL A 113 2.90 18.90 -3.20
C VAL A 113 2.07 20.16 -3.07
N LEU A 114 2.50 21.24 -3.74
CA LEU A 114 1.76 22.50 -3.77
C LEU A 114 0.67 22.46 -4.85
N ASP A 115 -0.46 23.12 -4.60
CA ASP A 115 -1.61 23.15 -5.52
C ASP A 115 -1.26 23.82 -6.87
N ARG A 116 -0.26 24.70 -6.85
CA ARG A 116 0.40 25.27 -8.02
C ARG A 116 1.82 25.72 -7.63
N PRO A 117 2.67 26.06 -8.60
CA PRO A 117 4.03 26.47 -8.29
C PRO A 117 4.14 27.91 -7.75
N PHE A 118 5.01 28.14 -6.76
CA PHE A 118 5.21 29.45 -6.10
C PHE A 118 6.69 29.88 -6.12
N GLU A 119 6.97 31.17 -5.94
CA GLU A 119 8.36 31.68 -5.73
C GLU A 119 8.69 31.84 -4.24
N SER A 120 7.66 31.97 -3.41
CA SER A 120 7.78 32.15 -1.97
C SER A 120 6.63 31.43 -1.28
N ILE A 121 6.97 30.69 -0.22
CA ILE A 121 6.04 30.02 0.68
C ILE A 121 6.48 30.26 2.12
N THR A 122 5.53 30.27 3.04
CA THR A 122 5.81 30.43 4.47
C THR A 122 5.15 29.31 5.26
N MET A 123 5.93 28.50 5.95
CA MET A 123 5.44 27.53 6.92
C MET A 123 5.21 28.23 8.27
N GLN A 124 4.10 27.94 8.93
CA GLN A 124 3.87 28.34 10.32
C GLN A 124 3.90 27.13 11.24
N ILE A 125 4.76 27.21 12.25
CA ILE A 125 4.96 26.16 13.26
C ILE A 125 3.80 26.18 14.26
N PRO A 126 3.24 25.01 14.59
CA PRO A 126 2.07 24.91 15.46
C PRO A 126 2.33 25.40 16.88
N GLU A 127 1.25 25.59 17.65
CA GLU A 127 1.28 25.99 19.06
C GLU A 127 2.01 24.99 19.98
N SER A 128 2.21 23.75 19.53
CA SER A 128 3.02 22.75 20.22
C SER A 128 4.53 22.97 20.08
N GLY A 129 4.96 23.86 19.18
CA GLY A 129 6.32 23.86 18.65
C GLY A 129 6.57 22.67 17.72
N ALA A 130 7.79 22.60 17.19
CA ALA A 130 8.25 21.47 16.37
C ALA A 130 9.77 21.31 16.46
N VAL A 131 10.28 20.15 16.07
CA VAL A 131 11.72 19.91 15.88
C VAL A 131 11.93 19.41 14.46
N LEU A 132 12.67 20.17 13.66
CA LEU A 132 12.86 19.93 12.22
C LEU A 132 14.35 19.73 11.93
N CYS A 133 14.68 18.68 11.19
CA CYS A 133 16.03 18.33 10.79
C CYS A 133 16.37 18.92 9.41
N ASP A 134 15.53 18.71 8.40
CA ASP A 134 15.86 19.10 7.01
C ASP A 134 14.63 19.57 6.22
N ILE A 135 14.89 20.46 5.25
CA ILE A 135 13.96 20.88 4.21
C ILE A 135 14.62 20.72 2.84
N THR A 136 14.07 19.82 2.04
CA THR A 136 14.38 19.72 0.61
C THR A 136 13.28 20.38 -0.22
N VAL A 137 13.64 21.38 -1.03
CA VAL A 137 12.70 22.13 -1.87
C VAL A 137 12.85 21.66 -3.33
N LEU A 138 11.74 21.34 -3.99
CA LEU A 138 11.77 20.77 -5.34
C LEU A 138 10.99 21.63 -6.33
N SER A 139 11.44 21.63 -7.60
CA SER A 139 10.67 22.17 -8.72
C SER A 139 9.39 21.34 -8.98
N PRO A 140 8.43 21.83 -9.78
CA PRO A 140 7.36 21.00 -10.29
C PRO A 140 7.91 19.79 -11.05
N GLY A 141 7.27 18.64 -10.90
CA GLY A 141 7.66 17.41 -11.57
C GLY A 141 7.49 16.17 -10.70
N THR A 142 7.91 15.03 -11.24
CA THR A 142 7.94 13.77 -10.47
C THR A 142 9.12 13.79 -9.49
N PRO A 143 8.90 13.61 -8.18
CA PRO A 143 9.97 13.65 -7.20
C PRO A 143 11.00 12.52 -7.42
N PRO A 144 12.29 12.77 -7.12
CA PRO A 144 13.32 11.73 -7.12
C PRO A 144 12.97 10.55 -6.19
N SER A 145 13.52 9.37 -6.48
CA SER A 145 13.19 8.13 -5.74
C SER A 145 13.58 8.14 -4.26
N ASN A 146 14.51 8.99 -3.84
CA ASN A 146 14.92 9.16 -2.45
C ASN A 146 13.94 10.03 -1.63
N ILE A 147 12.97 10.69 -2.28
CA ILE A 147 11.91 11.42 -1.58
C ILE A 147 10.85 10.43 -1.12
N GLN A 148 10.63 10.38 0.19
CA GLN A 148 9.67 9.44 0.79
C GLN A 148 8.26 10.01 0.76
N ILE A 149 7.39 9.34 0.00
CA ILE A 149 5.97 9.66 -0.14
C ILE A 149 5.18 8.58 0.57
N TRP A 150 5.08 8.73 1.88
CA TRP A 150 4.42 7.74 2.73
C TRP A 150 2.90 7.77 2.56
N GLU A 151 2.34 6.56 2.47
CA GLU A 151 0.92 6.31 2.65
C GLU A 151 0.64 6.02 4.13
N PRO A 152 -0.59 6.28 4.61
CA PRO A 152 -1.02 5.83 5.93
C PRO A 152 -0.79 4.32 6.12
N PRO A 153 -0.68 3.86 7.39
CA PRO A 153 -0.71 2.43 7.70
C PRO A 153 -1.91 1.76 7.03
N LEU A 154 -1.72 0.52 6.59
CA LEU A 154 -2.72 -0.25 5.86
C LEU A 154 -4.02 -0.39 6.66
N GLU A 155 -5.15 -0.52 5.97
CA GLU A 155 -6.39 -0.95 6.65
C GLU A 155 -6.39 -2.46 6.86
N LYS A 156 -5.89 -3.21 5.87
CA LYS A 156 -5.64 -4.65 5.94
C LYS A 156 -4.30 -5.00 5.31
N ALA A 157 -3.65 -6.02 5.85
CA ALA A 157 -2.33 -6.44 5.38
C ALA A 157 -2.38 -7.88 4.84
N ASP A 158 -1.77 -8.12 3.69
CA ASP A 158 -1.46 -9.48 3.25
C ASP A 158 -0.43 -10.11 4.20
N LEU A 159 0.61 -9.34 4.55
CA LEU A 159 1.63 -9.72 5.51
C LEU A 159 1.80 -8.64 6.59
N LEU A 160 1.88 -9.06 7.85
CA LEU A 160 2.36 -8.21 8.94
C LEU A 160 3.73 -8.71 9.38
N LEU A 161 4.72 -7.82 9.36
CA LEU A 161 6.07 -8.10 9.84
C LEU A 161 6.25 -7.43 11.20
N LEU A 162 6.41 -8.23 12.25
CA LEU A 162 6.68 -7.76 13.61
C LEU A 162 8.18 -7.83 13.90
N SER A 163 8.84 -6.68 13.80
CA SER A 163 10.24 -6.49 14.15
C SER A 163 10.38 -6.10 15.62
N THR A 164 11.40 -6.60 16.33
CA THR A 164 11.62 -6.16 17.72
C THR A 164 12.28 -4.80 17.74
N HIS A 165 13.45 -4.66 17.11
CA HIS A 165 14.19 -3.41 16.98
C HIS A 165 14.16 -2.87 15.55
N ALA A 166 14.78 -1.70 15.37
CA ALA A 166 14.99 -1.09 14.06
C ALA A 166 16.36 -1.52 13.55
N ASP A 167 16.36 -2.42 12.55
CA ASP A 167 17.46 -3.12 11.86
C ASP A 167 17.13 -4.61 11.64
N ASP A 168 16.48 -5.22 12.63
CA ASP A 168 15.99 -6.61 12.66
C ASP A 168 15.21 -7.01 11.40
N GLU A 169 14.38 -6.10 10.85
CA GLU A 169 13.58 -6.30 9.64
C GLU A 169 14.43 -6.70 8.43
N HIS A 170 15.70 -6.29 8.40
CA HIS A 170 16.65 -6.66 7.36
C HIS A 170 17.47 -7.88 7.78
N LEU A 171 17.95 -7.90 9.04
CA LEU A 171 18.87 -8.92 9.55
C LEU A 171 18.25 -10.31 9.60
N PHE A 172 17.01 -10.41 10.07
CA PHE A 172 16.36 -11.70 10.35
C PHE A 172 15.18 -11.99 9.43
N PHE A 173 14.59 -10.95 8.83
CA PHE A 173 13.48 -11.11 7.88
C PHE A 173 13.88 -10.92 6.42
N GLY A 174 15.10 -10.44 6.17
CA GLY A 174 15.79 -10.53 4.89
C GLY A 174 14.95 -10.02 3.72
N GLY A 175 14.80 -10.87 2.70
CA GLY A 175 14.12 -10.53 1.46
C GLY A 175 12.62 -10.27 1.56
N THR A 176 12.01 -10.32 2.75
CA THR A 176 10.55 -10.20 2.91
C THR A 176 10.00 -8.90 2.34
N MET A 177 10.51 -7.73 2.76
CA MET A 177 10.03 -6.45 2.27
C MET A 177 10.23 -6.27 0.75
N PRO A 178 11.44 -6.46 0.18
CA PRO A 178 11.67 -6.21 -1.24
C PRO A 178 10.94 -7.23 -2.10
N TYR A 179 10.73 -8.46 -1.64
CA TYR A 179 9.99 -9.46 -2.41
C TYR A 179 8.48 -9.22 -2.37
N TYR A 180 7.88 -9.07 -1.19
CA TYR A 180 6.41 -8.99 -1.08
C TYR A 180 5.87 -7.58 -1.32
N ALA A 181 6.43 -6.55 -0.67
CA ALA A 181 5.97 -5.17 -0.85
C ALA A 181 6.51 -4.58 -2.15
N GLY A 182 7.83 -4.72 -2.36
CA GLY A 182 8.51 -4.21 -3.54
C GLY A 182 8.06 -4.91 -4.82
N GLU A 183 8.52 -6.14 -5.04
CA GLU A 183 8.35 -6.86 -6.30
C GLU A 183 6.89 -7.28 -6.54
N LYS A 184 6.25 -7.96 -5.57
CA LYS A 184 4.87 -8.46 -5.73
C LYS A 184 3.80 -7.40 -5.54
N GLY A 185 4.10 -6.27 -4.89
CA GLY A 185 3.11 -5.22 -4.62
C GLY A 185 2.04 -5.58 -3.60
N LEU A 186 2.30 -6.56 -2.72
CA LEU A 186 1.38 -6.96 -1.65
C LEU A 186 1.37 -5.94 -0.52
N GLY A 187 0.27 -5.88 0.22
CA GLY A 187 0.14 -5.05 1.41
C GLY A 187 0.95 -5.62 2.57
N VAL A 188 2.18 -5.11 2.78
CA VAL A 188 3.04 -5.49 3.90
C VAL A 188 3.04 -4.38 4.96
N GLN A 189 2.43 -4.64 6.11
CA GLN A 189 2.44 -3.72 7.25
C GLN A 189 3.60 -4.06 8.19
N LEU A 190 4.48 -3.09 8.45
CA LEU A 190 5.52 -3.22 9.46
C LEU A 190 5.06 -2.71 10.81
N ILE A 191 5.35 -3.51 11.84
CA ILE A 191 5.17 -3.18 13.24
C ILE A 191 6.53 -3.33 13.94
N TYR A 192 6.95 -2.31 14.67
CA TYR A 192 8.15 -2.34 15.50
C TYR A 192 7.74 -2.38 16.96
N PHE A 193 8.29 -3.33 17.73
CA PHE A 193 7.99 -3.44 19.15
C PHE A 193 8.62 -2.28 19.92
N CYS A 194 9.94 -2.09 19.79
CA CYS A 194 10.69 -1.04 20.45
C CYS A 194 10.60 0.30 19.71
N SER A 195 10.51 1.38 20.46
CA SER A 195 10.65 2.77 20.01
C SER A 195 12.01 3.31 20.38
N HIS A 196 12.63 4.00 19.42
CA HIS A 196 13.91 4.67 19.59
C HIS A 196 13.74 6.17 19.83
N THR A 197 12.52 6.70 19.78
CA THR A 197 12.23 8.14 19.82
C THR A 197 12.81 8.84 21.05
N ALA A 198 12.86 8.18 22.21
CA ALA A 198 13.33 8.80 23.45
C ALA A 198 14.86 8.89 23.56
N ASN A 199 15.58 7.89 23.05
CA ASN A 199 17.02 7.71 23.30
C ASN A 199 17.87 7.84 22.03
N GLU A 200 17.37 7.32 20.91
CA GLU A 200 18.09 7.18 19.65
C GLU A 200 17.20 7.57 18.44
N PRO A 201 16.63 8.80 18.41
CA PRO A 201 15.64 9.18 17.38
C PRO A 201 16.16 9.06 15.94
N TYR A 202 17.48 9.10 15.73
CA TYR A 202 18.11 8.83 14.44
C TYR A 202 17.75 7.44 13.87
N ARG A 203 17.59 6.42 14.72
CA ARG A 203 17.20 5.06 14.29
C ARG A 203 15.78 5.01 13.73
N GLU A 204 14.90 5.93 14.15
CA GLU A 204 13.57 6.04 13.54
C GLU A 204 13.65 6.51 12.08
N HIS A 205 14.63 7.35 11.74
CA HIS A 205 14.86 7.78 10.36
C HIS A 205 15.54 6.69 9.53
N GLU A 206 16.55 6.02 10.09
CA GLU A 206 17.27 4.93 9.44
C GLU A 206 16.35 3.79 9.03
N LYS A 207 15.44 3.41 9.93
CA LYS A 207 14.33 2.49 9.69
C LYS A 207 13.48 2.88 8.48
N LEU A 208 13.00 4.13 8.44
CA LEU A 208 12.17 4.62 7.34
C LEU A 208 12.93 4.61 6.01
N ASN A 209 14.22 4.94 6.03
CA ASN A 209 15.08 4.89 4.86
C ASN A 209 15.18 3.47 4.29
N GLY A 210 15.44 2.47 5.14
CA GLY A 210 15.56 1.06 4.76
C GLY A 210 14.26 0.51 4.19
N MET A 211 13.15 0.75 4.89
CA MET A 211 11.80 0.39 4.44
C MET A 211 11.48 0.98 3.05
N TRP A 212 11.73 2.28 2.87
CA TRP A 212 11.43 2.98 1.62
C TRP A 212 12.26 2.44 0.45
N LEU A 213 13.55 2.18 0.69
CA LEU A 213 14.49 1.62 -0.27
C LEU A 213 14.04 0.23 -0.76
N GLU A 214 13.49 -0.58 0.14
CA GLU A 214 12.97 -1.93 -0.16
C GLU A 214 11.54 -1.92 -0.73
N GLY A 215 10.99 -0.74 -1.00
CA GLY A 215 9.74 -0.59 -1.74
C GLY A 215 8.47 -0.56 -0.87
N VAL A 216 8.60 -0.54 0.46
CA VAL A 216 7.45 -0.31 1.35
C VAL A 216 6.96 1.13 1.21
N LYS A 217 5.63 1.31 1.21
CA LYS A 217 4.98 2.62 1.07
C LYS A 217 4.05 2.99 2.21
N ASN A 218 3.54 2.02 2.97
CA ASN A 218 2.70 2.28 4.13
C ASN A 218 3.55 2.48 5.38
N TYR A 219 3.26 3.56 6.11
CA TYR A 219 4.03 3.96 7.29
C TYR A 219 3.99 2.88 8.39
N PRO A 220 5.10 2.62 9.11
CA PRO A 220 5.13 1.62 10.17
C PRO A 220 4.33 2.07 11.41
N ILE A 221 3.95 1.10 12.23
CA ILE A 221 3.51 1.37 13.62
C ILE A 221 4.64 0.99 14.56
N THR A 222 4.96 1.87 15.51
CA THR A 222 5.94 1.60 16.56
C THR A 222 5.22 1.48 17.90
N GLY A 223 5.56 0.48 18.70
CA GLY A 223 5.13 0.37 20.09
C GLY A 223 5.70 1.49 20.96
N THR A 224 5.25 1.59 22.21
CA THR A 224 5.77 2.59 23.16
C THR A 224 6.86 2.03 24.08
N PHE A 225 7.35 0.82 23.77
CA PHE A 225 8.34 0.11 24.58
C PHE A 225 9.73 0.66 24.29
N PRO A 226 10.54 1.04 25.29
CA PRO A 226 11.90 1.53 25.04
C PRO A 226 12.80 0.41 24.53
N ASP A 227 13.80 0.75 23.71
CA ASP A 227 14.87 -0.19 23.39
C ASP A 227 15.74 -0.43 24.63
N GLU A 228 15.76 -1.66 25.14
CA GLU A 228 16.49 -2.07 26.34
C GLU A 228 17.26 -3.36 26.07
N TYR A 229 18.56 -3.32 26.32
CA TYR A 229 19.41 -4.49 26.15
C TYR A 229 19.10 -5.55 27.21
N SER A 230 18.91 -6.79 26.76
CA SER A 230 18.74 -7.96 27.63
C SER A 230 19.32 -9.22 27.00
N MET A 231 19.88 -10.10 27.82
CA MET A 231 20.53 -11.36 27.38
C MET A 231 19.63 -12.60 27.53
N ASP A 232 18.46 -12.44 28.14
CA ASP A 232 17.51 -13.54 28.36
C ASP A 232 16.10 -13.00 28.60
N LEU A 233 15.13 -13.92 28.50
CA LEU A 233 13.72 -13.62 28.69
C LEU A 233 13.41 -13.16 30.13
N GLU A 234 14.09 -13.70 31.14
CA GLU A 234 13.83 -13.34 32.53
C GLU A 234 14.13 -11.85 32.78
N THR A 235 15.27 -11.38 32.27
CA THR A 235 15.67 -9.98 32.32
C THR A 235 14.69 -9.10 31.54
N ALA A 236 14.33 -9.49 30.31
CA ALA A 236 13.37 -8.74 29.51
C ALA A 236 11.99 -8.60 30.21
N LEU A 237 11.52 -9.64 30.89
CA LEU A 237 10.28 -9.60 31.68
C LEU A 237 10.35 -8.66 32.90
N THR A 238 11.55 -8.22 33.33
CA THR A 238 11.69 -7.17 34.35
C THR A 238 11.72 -5.76 33.75
N GLN A 239 12.04 -5.62 32.46
CA GLN A 239 12.13 -4.35 31.73
C GLN A 239 10.79 -3.97 31.09
N TYR A 240 10.05 -4.96 30.60
CA TYR A 240 8.81 -4.76 29.86
C TYR A 240 7.60 -5.31 30.60
N ASN A 241 6.48 -4.59 30.54
CA ASN A 241 5.20 -5.15 30.94
C ASN A 241 4.71 -6.15 29.88
N TYR A 242 4.75 -7.44 30.22
CA TYR A 242 4.39 -8.50 29.28
C TYR A 242 2.93 -8.45 28.84
N ASP A 243 2.00 -8.10 29.73
CA ASP A 243 0.58 -8.02 29.38
C ASP A 243 0.31 -6.90 28.39
N GLU A 244 1.00 -5.76 28.54
CA GLU A 244 0.95 -4.65 27.58
C GLU A 244 1.57 -5.04 26.23
N ALA A 245 2.67 -5.82 26.24
CA ALA A 245 3.29 -6.32 25.02
C ALA A 245 2.33 -7.23 24.23
N VAL A 246 1.68 -8.18 24.91
CA VAL A 246 0.65 -9.05 24.29
C VAL A 246 -0.53 -8.22 23.80
N GLN A 247 -1.03 -7.28 24.60
CA GLN A 247 -2.15 -6.42 24.22
C GLN A 247 -1.83 -5.58 22.98
N PHE A 248 -0.63 -5.01 22.92
CA PHE A 248 -0.16 -4.24 21.76
C PHE A 248 -0.19 -5.09 20.49
N ILE A 249 0.36 -6.31 20.53
CA ILE A 249 0.40 -7.20 19.36
C ILE A 249 -1.01 -7.66 18.98
N VAL A 250 -1.86 -8.05 19.94
CA VAL A 250 -3.28 -8.39 19.68
C VAL A 250 -3.99 -7.24 18.98
N THR A 251 -3.76 -6.00 19.44
CA THR A 251 -4.33 -4.80 18.82
C THR A 251 -3.92 -4.68 17.36
N GLN A 252 -2.64 -4.90 17.03
CA GLN A 252 -2.17 -4.82 15.64
C GLN A 252 -2.75 -5.96 14.78
N LEU A 253 -2.81 -7.18 15.31
CA LEU A 253 -3.41 -8.32 14.60
C LEU A 253 -4.89 -8.10 14.28
N ARG A 254 -5.67 -7.55 15.23
CA ARG A 254 -7.09 -7.22 15.01
C ARG A 254 -7.26 -6.05 14.03
N ARG A 255 -6.44 -5.00 14.19
CA ARG A 255 -6.50 -3.80 13.36
C ARG A 255 -6.20 -4.09 11.90
N PHE A 256 -5.07 -4.75 11.63
CA PHE A 256 -4.57 -4.95 10.27
C PHE A 256 -5.02 -6.26 9.64
N GLN A 257 -5.65 -7.15 10.41
CA GLN A 257 -6.19 -8.42 9.94
C GLN A 257 -5.22 -9.18 9.00
N PRO A 258 -3.97 -9.45 9.40
CA PRO A 258 -3.00 -10.01 8.48
C PRO A 258 -3.36 -11.44 8.06
N LEU A 259 -3.18 -11.75 6.77
CA LEU A 259 -3.27 -13.14 6.29
C LEU A 259 -2.06 -13.97 6.77
N VAL A 260 -0.88 -13.33 6.81
CA VAL A 260 0.35 -13.89 7.35
C VAL A 260 0.94 -12.94 8.38
N VAL A 261 1.39 -13.44 9.53
CA VAL A 261 2.27 -12.69 10.44
C VAL A 261 3.62 -13.37 10.59
N LEU A 262 4.68 -12.57 10.58
CA LEU A 262 6.07 -12.98 10.80
C LEU A 262 6.58 -12.39 12.13
N GLY A 263 7.35 -13.17 12.89
CA GLY A 263 8.03 -12.70 14.10
C GLY A 263 9.37 -13.41 14.36
N GLN A 264 10.07 -12.95 15.39
CA GLN A 264 11.40 -13.44 15.78
C GLN A 264 11.40 -14.90 16.25
N ASP A 265 12.58 -15.49 16.34
CA ASP A 265 12.85 -16.80 16.96
C ASP A 265 12.47 -16.79 18.45
N LEU A 266 11.92 -17.91 18.93
CA LEU A 266 11.61 -18.12 20.34
C LEU A 266 12.85 -18.13 21.24
N ASN A 267 14.03 -18.43 20.68
CA ASN A 267 15.30 -18.29 21.38
C ASN A 267 15.95 -16.91 21.21
N GLY A 268 15.34 -16.00 20.44
CA GLY A 268 15.83 -14.65 20.18
C GLY A 268 17.13 -14.64 19.40
N GLU A 269 17.25 -15.55 18.43
CA GLU A 269 18.39 -15.69 17.53
C GLU A 269 19.70 -15.90 18.32
N TYR A 270 20.45 -14.82 18.53
CA TYR A 270 21.68 -14.79 19.33
C TYR A 270 21.42 -14.73 20.85
N GLY A 271 20.17 -14.92 21.27
CA GLY A 271 19.76 -14.96 22.67
C GLY A 271 19.13 -13.68 23.21
N HIS A 272 18.84 -12.67 22.36
CA HIS A 272 18.40 -11.37 22.83
C HIS A 272 17.06 -11.46 23.59
N GLY A 273 17.03 -10.93 24.81
CA GLY A 273 15.88 -11.05 25.71
C GLY A 273 14.62 -10.39 25.14
N ALA A 274 14.75 -9.21 24.53
CA ALA A 274 13.62 -8.54 23.89
C ALA A 274 13.05 -9.35 22.71
N HIS A 275 13.90 -10.01 21.89
CA HIS A 275 13.41 -10.85 20.79
C HIS A 275 12.60 -12.03 21.32
N ARG A 276 13.11 -12.69 22.37
CA ARG A 276 12.42 -13.80 23.05
C ARG A 276 11.08 -13.35 23.62
N LEU A 277 11.03 -12.16 24.22
CA LEU A 277 9.81 -11.59 24.76
C LEU A 277 8.80 -11.29 23.64
N THR A 278 9.22 -10.61 22.57
CA THR A 278 8.36 -10.28 21.42
C THR A 278 7.85 -11.54 20.71
N ALA A 279 8.70 -12.52 20.48
CA ALA A 279 8.33 -13.80 19.88
C ALA A 279 7.31 -14.55 20.75
N LYS A 280 7.56 -14.63 22.07
CA LYS A 280 6.61 -15.23 23.01
C LYS A 280 5.27 -14.47 23.02
N ALA A 281 5.32 -13.14 23.09
CA ALA A 281 4.12 -12.30 23.09
C ALA A 281 3.31 -12.47 21.80
N LEU A 282 3.96 -12.61 20.64
CA LEU A 282 3.28 -12.93 19.38
C LEU A 282 2.58 -14.30 19.43
N THR A 283 3.23 -15.33 19.98
CA THR A 283 2.61 -16.67 20.10
C THR A 283 1.36 -16.68 20.98
N ASP A 284 1.33 -15.87 22.04
CA ASP A 284 0.14 -15.68 22.87
C ASP A 284 -0.89 -14.83 22.12
N ALA A 285 -0.48 -13.75 21.47
CA ALA A 285 -1.36 -12.82 20.76
C ALA A 285 -2.15 -13.50 19.63
N VAL A 286 -1.54 -14.40 18.85
CA VAL A 286 -2.24 -15.14 17.78
C VAL A 286 -3.27 -16.15 18.30
N GLN A 287 -3.20 -16.54 19.58
CA GLN A 287 -4.25 -17.34 20.23
C GLN A 287 -5.37 -16.47 20.77
N LEU A 288 -5.05 -15.23 21.16
CA LEU A 288 -5.95 -14.27 21.81
C LEU A 288 -6.70 -13.36 20.84
N SER A 289 -6.17 -13.10 19.64
CA SER A 289 -6.74 -12.13 18.69
C SER A 289 -8.15 -12.50 18.21
N ASN A 290 -8.51 -13.79 18.26
CA ASN A 290 -9.85 -14.31 17.96
C ASN A 290 -10.70 -14.61 19.23
N GLN A 291 -10.25 -14.21 20.43
CA GLN A 291 -11.01 -14.41 21.67
C GLN A 291 -11.86 -13.19 22.03
N PRO A 292 -13.20 -13.30 22.12
CA PRO A 292 -14.08 -12.17 22.42
C PRO A 292 -13.87 -11.58 23.83
N ASP A 293 -13.40 -12.39 24.78
CA ASP A 293 -13.27 -11.97 26.18
C ASP A 293 -11.94 -11.26 26.48
N TYR A 294 -10.95 -11.36 25.58
CA TYR A 294 -9.67 -10.68 25.73
C TYR A 294 -9.69 -9.30 25.07
N ASP A 295 -9.46 -8.26 25.87
CA ASP A 295 -9.52 -6.85 25.49
C ASP A 295 -10.78 -6.48 24.66
N PRO A 296 -11.97 -6.40 25.28
CA PRO A 296 -13.22 -6.11 24.59
C PRO A 296 -13.22 -4.78 23.82
N LYS A 297 -12.37 -3.81 24.20
CA LYS A 297 -12.28 -2.52 23.52
C LYS A 297 -11.71 -2.68 22.11
N THR A 298 -10.68 -3.50 21.94
CA THR A 298 -10.12 -3.74 20.60
C THR A 298 -11.02 -4.64 19.77
N VAL A 299 -11.84 -5.49 20.39
CA VAL A 299 -12.93 -6.21 19.68
C VAL A 299 -13.98 -5.24 19.14
N GLU A 300 -14.43 -4.28 19.95
CA GLU A 300 -15.39 -3.27 19.52
C GLU A 300 -14.83 -2.41 18.37
N GLN A 301 -13.55 -2.04 18.47
CA GLN A 301 -12.93 -1.12 17.52
C GLN A 301 -12.55 -1.80 16.18
N TYR A 302 -12.02 -3.01 16.22
CA TYR A 302 -11.42 -3.66 15.04
C TYR A 302 -12.03 -5.02 14.70
N GLY A 303 -12.89 -5.56 15.56
CA GLY A 303 -13.41 -6.91 15.45
C GLY A 303 -12.41 -7.98 15.92
N LEU A 304 -12.84 -9.23 15.80
CA LEU A 304 -12.00 -10.40 16.02
C LEU A 304 -11.22 -10.73 14.74
N TRP A 305 -10.01 -11.25 14.93
CA TRP A 305 -9.23 -11.75 13.81
C TRP A 305 -8.50 -13.04 14.19
N ASP A 306 -8.69 -14.08 13.39
CA ASP A 306 -7.95 -15.33 13.52
C ASP A 306 -6.89 -15.41 12.42
N VAL A 307 -5.62 -15.20 12.79
CA VAL A 307 -4.53 -15.07 11.82
C VAL A 307 -4.36 -16.39 11.04
N PRO A 308 -4.52 -16.39 9.70
CA PRO A 308 -4.46 -17.62 8.91
C PRO A 308 -3.12 -18.35 8.98
N LYS A 309 -1.98 -17.64 8.93
CA LYS A 309 -0.64 -18.24 9.07
C LYS A 309 0.27 -17.40 9.93
N THR A 310 1.05 -18.05 10.79
CA THR A 310 2.07 -17.42 11.63
C THR A 310 3.38 -18.14 11.43
N TYR A 311 4.40 -17.42 10.97
CA TYR A 311 5.76 -17.92 10.88
C TYR A 311 6.64 -17.23 11.92
N LEU A 312 7.58 -17.99 12.45
CA LEU A 312 8.64 -17.46 13.30
C LEU A 312 9.99 -17.79 12.65
N HIS A 313 10.92 -16.85 12.73
CA HIS A 313 12.29 -17.04 12.28
C HIS A 313 12.91 -18.25 13.02
N LEU A 314 13.63 -19.10 12.29
CA LEU A 314 14.29 -20.33 12.79
C LEU A 314 13.39 -21.35 13.52
N TYR A 315 12.07 -21.23 13.42
CA TYR A 315 11.17 -22.16 14.12
C TYR A 315 11.34 -23.60 13.63
N PRO A 316 11.50 -24.59 14.52
CA PRO A 316 12.00 -25.90 14.13
C PRO A 316 10.98 -26.78 13.40
N GLU A 317 9.68 -26.49 13.53
CA GLU A 317 8.60 -27.28 12.93
C GLU A 317 8.10 -26.64 11.63
N ASN A 318 7.66 -27.48 10.68
CA ASN A 318 7.12 -27.04 9.38
C ASN A 318 7.99 -25.97 8.71
N ARG A 319 9.29 -26.29 8.57
CA ARG A 319 10.30 -25.36 8.07
C ARG A 319 10.04 -24.97 6.62
N ILE A 320 10.32 -23.71 6.32
CA ILE A 320 10.29 -23.13 4.99
C ILE A 320 11.61 -22.40 4.75
N HIS A 321 12.22 -22.66 3.59
CA HIS A 321 13.38 -21.93 3.11
C HIS A 321 12.96 -20.95 2.02
N MET A 322 13.38 -19.70 2.16
CA MET A 322 13.06 -18.62 1.23
C MET A 322 14.25 -18.31 0.32
N ASN A 323 14.08 -18.51 -0.98
CA ASN A 323 15.15 -18.21 -1.93
C ASN A 323 15.21 -16.71 -2.25
N TRP A 324 15.99 -15.97 -1.46
CA TRP A 324 16.21 -14.53 -1.62
C TRP A 324 17.21 -14.15 -2.71
N ASN A 325 17.76 -15.12 -3.45
CA ASN A 325 18.72 -14.90 -4.53
C ASN A 325 18.08 -14.82 -5.93
N ILE A 326 16.74 -14.83 -6.01
CA ILE A 326 16.04 -14.60 -7.28
C ILE A 326 16.11 -13.10 -7.61
N PRO A 327 16.59 -12.72 -8.82
CA PRO A 327 16.57 -11.33 -9.28
C PRO A 327 15.13 -10.77 -9.34
N LEU A 328 14.96 -9.54 -8.86
CA LEU A 328 13.69 -8.82 -8.85
C LEU A 328 13.68 -7.79 -9.98
N GLU A 329 12.64 -7.81 -10.84
CA GLU A 329 12.56 -6.92 -11.99
C GLU A 329 12.44 -5.45 -11.55
N ARG A 330 11.66 -5.19 -10.49
CA ARG A 330 11.43 -3.86 -9.95
C ARG A 330 12.72 -3.19 -9.46
N PHE A 331 13.66 -3.99 -8.98
CA PHE A 331 14.95 -3.52 -8.46
C PHE A 331 16.08 -3.68 -9.49
N GLY A 332 15.75 -3.66 -10.78
CA GLY A 332 16.75 -3.67 -11.86
C GLY A 332 17.59 -4.95 -11.89
N GLY A 333 17.06 -6.07 -11.39
CA GLY A 333 17.74 -7.36 -11.32
C GLY A 333 18.56 -7.60 -10.05
N GLN A 334 18.52 -6.69 -9.06
CA GLN A 334 19.01 -7.00 -7.72
C GLN A 334 18.14 -8.08 -7.07
N THR A 335 18.75 -8.93 -6.25
CA THR A 335 18.02 -9.97 -5.51
C THR A 335 17.39 -9.40 -4.25
N ALA A 336 16.41 -10.12 -3.68
CA ALA A 336 15.80 -9.73 -2.41
C ALA A 336 16.84 -9.65 -1.27
N LEU A 337 17.84 -10.55 -1.27
CA LEU A 337 18.94 -10.53 -0.30
C LEU A 337 19.83 -9.28 -0.46
N GLN A 338 20.13 -8.87 -1.70
CA GLN A 338 20.91 -7.66 -1.96
C GLN A 338 20.16 -6.40 -1.54
N MET A 339 18.84 -6.38 -1.73
CA MET A 339 18.01 -5.27 -1.26
C MET A 339 17.97 -5.23 0.27
N ALA A 340 17.81 -6.36 0.94
CA ALA A 340 17.91 -6.46 2.40
C ALA A 340 19.27 -5.96 2.94
N GLN A 341 20.37 -6.32 2.28
CA GLN A 341 21.70 -5.79 2.61
C GLN A 341 21.77 -4.27 2.42
N ALA A 342 21.19 -3.74 1.34
CA ALA A 342 21.16 -2.31 1.08
C ALA A 342 20.27 -1.55 2.09
N GLY A 343 19.14 -2.12 2.52
CA GLY A 343 18.31 -1.56 3.58
C GLY A 343 19.02 -1.55 4.92
N TYR A 344 19.72 -2.63 5.29
CA TYR A 344 20.52 -2.64 6.51
C TYR A 344 21.61 -1.55 6.50
N LEU A 345 22.23 -1.27 5.35
CA LEU A 345 23.23 -0.20 5.23
C LEU A 345 22.68 1.20 5.50
N THR A 346 21.36 1.42 5.46
CA THR A 346 20.77 2.71 5.86
C THR A 346 20.71 2.88 7.38
N HIS A 347 20.92 1.82 8.16
CA HIS A 347 21.10 1.87 9.61
C HIS A 347 22.54 2.21 9.96
N GLU A 348 22.97 3.42 9.57
CA GLU A 348 24.35 3.92 9.71
C GLU A 348 24.87 3.78 11.15
N SER A 349 24.01 4.10 12.12
CA SER A 349 24.31 4.03 13.54
C SER A 349 24.54 2.60 14.06
N GLN A 350 24.12 1.57 13.31
CA GLN A 350 24.25 0.16 13.69
C GLN A 350 25.38 -0.55 12.95
N GLN A 351 26.03 0.07 11.96
CA GLN A 351 27.08 -0.57 11.16
C GLN A 351 28.38 -0.88 11.92
N TRP A 352 28.53 -0.39 13.16
CA TRP A 352 29.70 -0.71 14.01
C TRP A 352 29.61 -2.09 14.64
N CYS A 353 28.41 -2.69 14.70
CA CYS A 353 28.21 -4.01 15.27
C CYS A 353 28.67 -5.11 14.30
N TRP A 354 28.66 -6.36 14.75
CA TRP A 354 29.14 -7.51 13.97
C TRP A 354 28.02 -8.21 13.16
N PHE A 355 26.80 -7.68 13.19
CA PHE A 355 25.67 -8.23 12.44
C PHE A 355 25.79 -7.90 10.95
N TYR A 356 25.23 -8.79 10.13
CA TYR A 356 25.16 -8.63 8.69
C TYR A 356 24.01 -9.46 8.13
N VAL A 357 23.41 -8.99 7.04
CA VAL A 357 22.34 -9.71 6.35
C VAL A 357 22.93 -10.88 5.57
N SER A 358 22.51 -12.11 5.90
CA SER A 358 22.94 -13.33 5.23
C SER A 358 21.87 -14.42 5.29
N ASP A 359 21.88 -15.27 4.26
CA ASP A 359 21.01 -16.44 4.10
C ASP A 359 21.76 -17.77 4.33
N SER A 360 23.00 -17.73 4.81
CA SER A 360 23.90 -18.91 4.81
C SER A 360 24.52 -19.30 6.16
N TYR A 361 24.18 -18.59 7.25
CA TYR A 361 24.70 -18.86 8.59
C TYR A 361 23.61 -19.28 9.57
N GLU A 362 23.94 -19.47 10.84
CA GLU A 362 23.01 -20.03 11.84
C GLU A 362 21.78 -19.16 12.11
N TYR A 363 21.85 -17.84 11.84
CA TYR A 363 20.70 -16.92 11.88
C TYR A 363 20.30 -16.46 10.48
N SER A 364 20.33 -17.38 9.52
CA SER A 364 19.96 -17.13 8.13
C SER A 364 18.57 -16.48 8.03
N CYS A 365 18.52 -15.29 7.43
CA CYS A 365 17.28 -14.55 7.14
C CYS A 365 16.35 -15.25 6.11
N ALA A 366 16.73 -16.43 5.64
CA ALA A 366 15.95 -17.25 4.71
C ALA A 366 15.22 -18.43 5.40
N GLU A 367 15.47 -18.69 6.69
CA GLU A 367 14.98 -19.87 7.39
C GLU A 367 13.86 -19.52 8.37
N PHE A 368 12.66 -20.07 8.13
CA PHE A 368 11.50 -19.88 9.00
C PHE A 368 10.82 -21.22 9.29
N GLY A 369 9.91 -21.24 10.25
CA GLY A 369 8.99 -22.34 10.44
C GLY A 369 7.57 -21.86 10.70
N LEU A 370 6.60 -22.64 10.24
CA LEU A 370 5.17 -22.36 10.40
C LEU A 370 4.73 -22.79 11.80
N PHE A 371 4.60 -21.81 12.70
CA PHE A 371 4.15 -21.98 14.08
C PHE A 371 2.67 -22.34 14.17
N ARG A 372 1.84 -21.71 13.34
CA ARG A 372 0.39 -21.90 13.35
C ARG A 372 -0.20 -21.69 11.97
N SER A 373 -1.21 -22.49 11.62
CA SER A 373 -1.97 -22.32 10.37
C SER A 373 -3.43 -22.75 10.51
N LEU A 374 -4.32 -21.99 9.88
CA LEU A 374 -5.73 -22.32 9.64
C LEU A 374 -5.97 -22.95 8.26
N VAL A 375 -4.97 -22.89 7.38
CA VAL A 375 -5.05 -23.31 5.96
C VAL A 375 -4.15 -24.51 5.65
N GLY A 376 -3.60 -25.16 6.68
CA GLY A 376 -2.67 -26.27 6.56
C GLY A 376 -1.21 -25.85 6.36
N PRO A 377 -0.27 -26.82 6.35
CA PRO A 377 1.15 -26.57 6.15
C PRO A 377 1.47 -26.21 4.70
N ASP A 378 2.66 -25.64 4.49
CA ASP A 378 3.22 -25.48 3.16
C ASP A 378 3.57 -26.84 2.55
N VAL A 379 3.25 -27.01 1.27
CA VAL A 379 3.52 -28.23 0.50
C VAL A 379 4.61 -27.96 -0.53
N ILE A 380 4.56 -26.80 -1.19
CA ILE A 380 5.58 -26.38 -2.17
C ILE A 380 6.73 -25.67 -1.44
N GLY A 381 6.41 -24.75 -0.53
CA GLY A 381 7.37 -23.91 0.18
C GLY A 381 7.91 -22.76 -0.68
N GLY A 382 8.70 -21.88 -0.06
CA GLY A 382 9.27 -20.70 -0.69
C GLY A 382 8.29 -19.53 -0.90
N ASP A 383 7.07 -19.61 -0.38
CA ASP A 383 6.09 -18.52 -0.36
C ASP A 383 5.26 -18.55 0.92
N PHE A 384 5.32 -17.49 1.73
CA PHE A 384 4.52 -17.36 2.95
C PHE A 384 3.02 -17.33 2.65
N MET A 385 2.64 -16.85 1.47
CA MET A 385 1.24 -16.74 1.02
C MET A 385 0.71 -18.05 0.41
N GLU A 386 1.45 -19.16 0.45
CA GLU A 386 0.96 -20.45 -0.03
C GLU A 386 -0.37 -20.81 0.66
N ASN A 387 -1.36 -21.23 -0.13
CA ASN A 387 -2.74 -21.52 0.26
C ASN A 387 -3.60 -20.30 0.66
N LEU A 388 -3.12 -19.08 0.39
CA LEU A 388 -3.85 -17.84 0.64
C LEU A 388 -4.08 -17.06 -0.65
N VAL A 389 -5.12 -16.21 -0.64
CA VAL A 389 -5.42 -15.26 -1.72
C VAL A 389 -5.23 -13.86 -1.15
N PRO A 390 -4.39 -13.00 -1.75
CA PRO A 390 -4.22 -11.61 -1.31
C PRO A 390 -5.53 -10.80 -1.32
N TYR A 391 -5.62 -9.75 -0.49
CA TYR A 391 -6.86 -8.99 -0.31
C TYR A 391 -7.37 -8.30 -1.58
N ASP A 392 -6.47 -7.73 -2.38
CA ASP A 392 -6.81 -7.07 -3.65
C ASP A 392 -7.50 -8.03 -4.65
N GLN A 393 -7.15 -9.31 -4.60
CA GLN A 393 -7.73 -10.38 -5.41
C GLN A 393 -9.05 -10.92 -4.83
N GLN A 394 -9.25 -10.84 -3.51
CA GLN A 394 -10.52 -11.20 -2.88
C GLN A 394 -11.64 -10.19 -3.23
N GLU A 395 -11.31 -8.90 -3.20
CA GLU A 395 -12.27 -7.82 -3.47
C GLU A 395 -12.75 -7.82 -4.92
N THR A 396 -11.82 -8.04 -5.87
CA THR A 396 -12.16 -8.17 -7.30
C THR A 396 -13.03 -9.38 -7.59
N THR A 397 -12.81 -10.50 -6.89
CA THR A 397 -13.64 -11.71 -7.02
C THR A 397 -15.06 -11.47 -6.47
N THR A 398 -15.18 -10.79 -5.33
CA THR A 398 -16.48 -10.46 -4.72
C THR A 398 -17.29 -9.49 -5.58
N ALA A 399 -16.63 -8.46 -6.14
CA ALA A 399 -17.28 -7.51 -7.06
C ALA A 399 -17.71 -8.18 -8.38
N ALA A 400 -16.90 -9.09 -8.93
CA ALA A 400 -17.24 -9.86 -10.12
C ALA A 400 -18.40 -10.84 -9.86
N GLN A 401 -18.45 -11.49 -8.70
CA GLN A 401 -19.54 -12.37 -8.29
C GLN A 401 -20.84 -11.59 -8.06
N ALA A 402 -20.81 -10.45 -7.37
CA ALA A 402 -21.97 -9.58 -7.19
C ALA A 402 -22.53 -9.06 -8.53
N THR A 403 -21.66 -8.72 -9.48
CA THR A 403 -22.06 -8.31 -10.84
C THR A 403 -22.70 -9.48 -11.61
N THR A 404 -22.19 -10.70 -11.42
CA THR A 404 -22.72 -11.91 -12.06
C THR A 404 -24.06 -12.32 -11.46
N GLU A 405 -24.23 -12.21 -10.14
CA GLU A 405 -25.51 -12.44 -9.45
C GLU A 405 -26.56 -11.42 -9.85
N GLN A 406 -26.24 -10.12 -9.93
CA GLN A 406 -27.16 -9.11 -10.45
C GLN A 406 -27.55 -9.38 -11.92
N THR A 407 -26.60 -9.80 -12.76
CA THR A 407 -26.90 -10.15 -14.16
C THR A 407 -27.75 -11.42 -14.27
N THR A 408 -27.58 -12.36 -13.33
CA THR A 408 -28.32 -13.62 -13.27
C THR A 408 -29.72 -13.40 -12.71
N GLU A 409 -29.89 -12.57 -11.67
CA GLU A 409 -31.19 -12.15 -11.16
C GLU A 409 -31.95 -11.31 -12.19
N GLU A 410 -31.31 -10.41 -12.94
CA GLU A 410 -31.98 -9.64 -13.99
C GLU A 410 -32.42 -10.52 -15.16
N LYS A 411 -31.61 -11.53 -15.54
CA LYS A 411 -31.99 -12.54 -16.56
C LYS A 411 -33.08 -13.49 -16.05
N THR A 412 -33.05 -13.87 -14.79
CA THR A 412 -34.05 -14.78 -14.19
C THR A 412 -35.38 -14.06 -14.00
N THR A 413 -35.34 -12.78 -13.62
CA THR A 413 -36.53 -11.92 -13.50
C THR A 413 -37.14 -11.67 -14.88
N LYS A 414 -36.36 -11.29 -15.91
CA LYS A 414 -36.86 -11.17 -17.28
C LYS A 414 -37.46 -12.47 -17.82
N LYS A 415 -36.86 -13.63 -17.51
CA LYS A 415 -37.40 -14.94 -17.93
C LYS A 415 -38.73 -15.27 -17.22
N ARG A 416 -38.84 -14.96 -15.92
CA ARG A 416 -40.09 -15.13 -15.14
C ARG A 416 -41.21 -14.22 -15.63
N THR A 417 -40.92 -12.95 -15.93
CA THR A 417 -41.92 -12.00 -16.47
C THR A 417 -42.37 -12.41 -17.89
N THR A 418 -41.48 -13.03 -18.67
CA THR A 418 -41.83 -13.52 -20.01
C THR A 418 -42.69 -14.79 -19.95
N GLU A 419 -42.40 -15.71 -19.01
CA GLU A 419 -43.20 -16.92 -18.79
C GLU A 419 -44.58 -16.60 -18.19
N GLU A 420 -44.69 -15.65 -17.24
CA GLU A 420 -45.98 -15.20 -16.71
C GLU A 420 -46.85 -14.51 -17.77
N GLN A 421 -46.27 -13.68 -18.65
CA GLN A 421 -47.02 -13.05 -19.76
C GLN A 421 -47.48 -14.04 -20.85
N ILE A 422 -46.78 -15.16 -21.03
CA ILE A 422 -47.19 -16.23 -21.97
C ILE A 422 -48.32 -17.06 -21.36
N ILE A 423 -48.30 -17.31 -20.05
CA ILE A 423 -49.37 -18.04 -19.35
C ILE A 423 -50.66 -17.21 -19.31
N GLU A 424 -50.57 -15.89 -19.04
CA GLU A 424 -51.73 -14.99 -18.99
C GLU A 424 -52.42 -14.80 -20.36
N LYS A 425 -51.65 -14.82 -21.47
CA LYS A 425 -52.20 -14.79 -22.84
C LYS A 425 -52.83 -16.10 -23.29
N SER A 426 -52.57 -17.23 -22.60
CA SER A 426 -53.19 -18.52 -22.91
C SER A 426 -54.58 -18.69 -22.26
N HIS A 427 -54.89 -17.94 -21.20
CA HIS A 427 -56.14 -18.07 -20.45
C HIS A 427 -57.20 -17.00 -20.76
N SER A 428 -56.90 -16.01 -21.59
CA SER A 428 -57.88 -15.02 -22.06
C SER A 428 -58.34 -15.31 -23.50
N LYS A 429 -59.05 -16.42 -23.67
CA LYS A 429 -59.87 -16.66 -24.87
C LYS A 429 -61.14 -17.46 -24.55
N THR A 430 -61.90 -17.00 -23.55
CA THR A 430 -63.30 -17.40 -23.36
C THR A 430 -64.11 -16.22 -22.82
N SER A 431 -65.14 -15.82 -23.60
CA SER A 431 -66.35 -15.01 -23.27
C SER A 431 -66.17 -13.60 -22.64
N PHE A 432 -66.45 -12.47 -23.31
CA PHE A 432 -67.74 -11.84 -23.71
C PHE A 432 -68.61 -11.23 -22.58
N ILE A 433 -68.81 -9.90 -22.68
CA ILE A 433 -70.01 -9.03 -22.41
C ILE A 433 -70.02 -8.06 -21.20
N THR A 434 -70.10 -6.74 -21.55
CA THR A 434 -70.70 -5.52 -20.89
C THR A 434 -70.15 -4.97 -19.56
N GLU A 435 -70.11 -3.66 -19.23
CA GLU A 435 -70.34 -2.36 -19.91
C GLU A 435 -69.83 -1.22 -18.98
N THR A 436 -69.42 -0.09 -19.57
CA THR A 436 -69.42 1.32 -19.07
C THR A 436 -68.80 1.73 -17.71
N ALA A 437 -67.77 2.61 -17.75
CA ALA A 437 -67.90 4.07 -17.54
C ALA A 437 -66.54 4.81 -17.42
N THR A 438 -66.26 5.68 -18.41
CA THR A 438 -65.56 7.00 -18.37
C THR A 438 -64.43 7.31 -17.38
N SER A 439 -63.21 7.55 -17.92
CA SER A 439 -62.54 8.89 -17.92
C SER A 439 -61.18 8.84 -18.67
N LYS A 440 -60.88 9.91 -19.42
CA LYS A 440 -59.68 10.16 -20.24
C LYS A 440 -58.46 10.45 -19.34
N THR A 441 -57.21 10.10 -19.67
CA THR A 441 -56.30 10.92 -20.51
C THR A 441 -54.92 10.21 -20.72
N LYS A 442 -54.50 10.13 -21.99
CA LYS A 442 -53.15 10.03 -22.63
C LYS A 442 -52.05 9.12 -22.04
N MET A 443 -51.74 8.06 -22.79
CA MET A 443 -50.46 7.34 -22.79
C MET A 443 -49.61 7.79 -24.00
N ALA A 444 -48.32 8.03 -23.79
CA ALA A 444 -47.34 8.28 -24.84
C ALA A 444 -46.89 6.94 -25.46
N SER A 445 -46.84 6.90 -26.79
CA SER A 445 -46.35 5.77 -27.59
C SER A 445 -44.82 5.76 -27.63
N PHE A 446 -44.19 4.64 -27.24
CA PHE A 446 -42.80 4.35 -27.60
C PHE A 446 -42.81 3.51 -28.90
N ASP A 447 -42.26 4.10 -29.95
CA ASP A 447 -42.08 3.52 -31.28
C ASP A 447 -40.79 2.69 -31.31
N LEU A 448 -40.87 1.46 -31.82
CA LEU A 448 -39.79 0.47 -31.84
C LEU A 448 -39.11 0.39 -33.22
N SER A 449 -38.87 1.56 -33.83
CA SER A 449 -38.28 1.68 -35.15
C SER A 449 -36.85 2.26 -35.09
N SER A 450 -35.91 1.60 -34.42
CA SER A 450 -34.49 2.00 -34.48
C SER A 450 -33.51 0.96 -33.93
N ILE A 451 -33.75 -0.34 -34.12
CA ILE A 451 -32.68 -1.35 -33.97
C ILE A 451 -32.40 -1.95 -35.33
N ASN A 452 -31.36 -1.42 -35.98
CA ASN A 452 -30.90 -1.90 -37.26
C ASN A 452 -30.14 -3.23 -37.03
N ILE A 453 -30.87 -4.34 -37.09
CA ILE A 453 -30.39 -5.73 -36.84
C ILE A 453 -29.10 -6.04 -37.63
N GLY A 454 -28.89 -5.40 -38.78
CA GLY A 454 -27.65 -5.51 -39.56
C GLY A 454 -26.39 -5.01 -38.83
N VAL A 455 -26.49 -4.01 -37.96
CA VAL A 455 -25.36 -3.47 -37.19
C VAL A 455 -24.95 -4.42 -36.07
N LEU A 456 -25.92 -5.09 -35.45
CA LEU A 456 -25.66 -6.08 -34.41
C LEU A 456 -24.93 -7.31 -34.97
N ILE A 457 -25.35 -7.79 -36.15
CA ILE A 457 -24.72 -8.93 -36.82
C ILE A 457 -23.30 -8.56 -37.30
N ALA A 458 -23.10 -7.33 -37.79
CA ALA A 458 -21.77 -6.86 -38.20
C ALA A 458 -20.81 -6.73 -37.01
N GLY A 459 -21.28 -6.27 -35.85
CA GLY A 459 -20.47 -6.18 -34.63
C GLY A 459 -19.98 -7.55 -34.14
N ILE A 460 -20.85 -8.57 -34.17
CA ILE A 460 -20.50 -9.93 -33.78
C ILE A 460 -19.46 -10.54 -34.74
N ALA A 461 -19.60 -10.31 -36.06
CA ALA A 461 -18.64 -10.79 -37.05
C ALA A 461 -17.24 -10.18 -36.87
N ILE A 462 -17.15 -8.90 -36.50
CA ILE A 462 -15.88 -8.20 -36.26
C ILE A 462 -15.16 -8.77 -35.03
N ILE A 463 -15.90 -9.09 -33.96
CA ILE A 463 -15.33 -9.70 -32.74
C ILE A 463 -14.76 -11.09 -33.06
N ILE A 464 -15.47 -11.89 -33.85
CA ILE A 464 -15.01 -13.23 -34.26
C ILE A 464 -13.74 -13.14 -35.11
N ILE A 465 -13.68 -12.21 -36.07
CA ILE A 465 -12.48 -12.02 -36.91
C ILE A 465 -11.28 -11.53 -36.08
N GLY A 466 -11.51 -10.63 -35.11
CA GLY A 466 -10.47 -10.18 -34.18
C GLY A 466 -9.90 -11.33 -33.35
N PHE A 467 -10.76 -12.22 -32.84
CA PHE A 467 -10.32 -13.41 -32.11
C PHE A 467 -9.51 -14.38 -32.98
N ILE A 468 -9.93 -14.60 -34.22
CA ILE A 468 -9.21 -15.46 -35.17
C ILE A 468 -7.82 -14.89 -35.48
N LEU A 469 -7.70 -13.57 -35.67
CA LEU A 469 -6.41 -12.92 -35.94
C LEU A 469 -5.45 -12.99 -34.75
N ILE A 470 -5.96 -12.85 -33.51
CA ILE A 470 -5.14 -12.99 -32.30
C ILE A 470 -4.61 -14.43 -32.16
N ILE A 471 -5.44 -15.43 -32.45
CA ILE A 471 -5.05 -16.85 -32.42
C ILE A 471 -3.98 -17.15 -33.49
N VAL A 472 -4.17 -16.62 -34.71
CA VAL A 472 -3.22 -16.81 -35.83
C VAL A 472 -1.88 -16.10 -35.57
N CYS A 473 -1.90 -14.93 -34.91
CA CYS A 473 -0.67 -14.21 -34.55
C CYS A 473 0.09 -14.87 -33.39
N LYS A 474 -0.59 -15.55 -32.46
CA LYS A 474 0.06 -16.30 -31.38
C LYS A 474 0.73 -17.61 -31.84
N GLN A 475 0.31 -18.21 -32.96
CA GLN A 475 0.93 -19.42 -33.50
C GLN A 475 2.17 -19.16 -34.38
N LYS A 476 2.54 -17.90 -34.62
CA LYS A 476 3.70 -17.51 -35.44
C LYS A 476 4.82 -16.78 -34.69
N ARG A 477 4.83 -16.87 -33.36
CA ARG A 477 5.98 -16.46 -32.54
C ARG A 477 6.62 -17.67 -31.88
#